data_AF-A0AAU3GHK5-F1
#
_entry.id   AF-A0AAU3GHK5-F1
#
_cell.length_a   1.000
_cell.length_b   1.000
_cell.length_c   1.000
_cell.angle_alpha   90.00
_cell.angle_beta   90.00
_cell.angle_gamma   90.00
#
_symmetry.space_group_name_H-M   'P 1'
#
loop_
_entity.id
_entity.type
_entity.pdbx_description
1 polymer ?
#
loop_
_entity_poly.entity_id
_entity_poly.type
_entity_poly.pdbx_seq_one_letter_code
_entity_poly.pdbx_strand_id
1 'polypeptide(L)'
;MTGIEDRLRDALAAKAETMRDDGRPRALPAPRGRELRWWAPVAVAAALVVVVAGIVAGTRTVTSPAPAVRPTPYIGPFAPPAKQVWPAAVHEIPATGPGGRAFKPDVFVTDRVVVGRGLTRNRLDGIWSYDVDRRKFTGIAPLKDPDVVNEPVVFGDGYLAWSAFRDRLTEIWAVPVTGGVPRRIASITGVLTSENSYYGIDLAIAGGMAVWSPFDGGVYRVPLKGGKASLVSGTRGHYLVEWPWAGWPRLEMTDHPIPRPMEHLKNVLTGELRNVAPPTGRASWDDCGVTWCFNGLDAWRRDGTGLRKLPGMARGELYSGRFVLLQQKDRDGNQANAAVHDVATGRTGLLFPIPSRWGDKASPTLHLQEGMCWFLTGRGTQVLVNLAAAGR
;
A
#
# COMPACT_ATOMS: atom_id res chain seq x y z
N MET A 1 26.55 -13.44 -25.64
CA MET A 1 25.82 -13.35 -24.35
C MET A 1 25.07 -14.66 -24.20
N THR A 2 25.37 -15.47 -23.19
CA THR A 2 24.63 -16.71 -22.93
C THR A 2 23.24 -16.39 -22.35
N GLY A 3 22.26 -17.21 -22.69
CA GLY A 3 20.85 -16.99 -22.37
C GLY A 3 20.53 -17.21 -20.90
N ILE A 4 19.33 -16.80 -20.49
CA ILE A 4 18.77 -17.14 -19.16
C ILE A 4 18.67 -18.66 -19.01
N GLU A 5 18.38 -19.38 -20.10
CA GLU A 5 18.29 -20.84 -20.14
C GLU A 5 19.65 -21.53 -19.87
N ASP A 6 20.75 -21.01 -20.42
CA ASP A 6 22.10 -21.51 -20.15
C ASP A 6 22.43 -21.37 -18.66
N ARG A 7 22.16 -20.20 -18.07
CA ARG A 7 22.37 -19.96 -16.63
C ARG A 7 21.51 -20.87 -15.75
N LEU A 8 20.29 -21.19 -16.18
CA LEU A 8 19.42 -22.11 -15.45
C LEU A 8 19.96 -23.55 -15.53
N ARG A 9 20.47 -23.95 -16.70
CA ARG A 9 21.11 -25.25 -16.93
C ARG A 9 22.38 -25.41 -16.09
N ASP A 10 23.24 -24.41 -16.09
CA ASP A 10 24.47 -24.38 -15.29
C ASP A 10 24.16 -24.43 -13.78
N ALA A 11 23.16 -23.67 -13.31
CA ALA A 11 22.74 -23.69 -11.91
C ALA A 11 22.17 -25.05 -11.47
N LEU A 12 21.42 -25.74 -12.34
CA LEU A 12 20.90 -27.08 -12.07
C LEU A 12 22.01 -28.14 -12.11
N ALA A 13 22.96 -28.04 -13.04
CA ALA A 13 24.12 -28.93 -13.10
C ALA A 13 25.00 -28.81 -11.85
N ALA A 14 25.37 -27.58 -11.45
CA ALA A 14 26.13 -27.32 -10.23
C ALA A 14 25.37 -27.80 -8.98
N LYS A 15 24.04 -27.73 -8.96
CA LYS A 15 23.24 -28.26 -7.85
C LYS A 15 23.26 -29.78 -7.80
N ALA A 16 23.20 -30.45 -8.95
CA ALA A 16 23.30 -31.90 -9.05
C ALA A 16 24.65 -32.44 -8.55
N GLU A 17 25.77 -31.78 -8.89
CA GLU A 17 27.10 -32.15 -8.38
C GLU A 17 27.23 -32.06 -6.85
N THR A 18 26.48 -31.16 -6.20
CA THR A 18 26.44 -31.07 -4.73
C THR A 18 25.58 -32.15 -4.05
N MET A 19 24.72 -32.86 -4.78
CA MET A 19 23.94 -33.96 -4.23
C MET A 19 24.71 -35.27 -4.35
N ARG A 20 25.43 -35.61 -3.27
CA ARG A 20 26.05 -36.93 -3.11
C ARG A 20 24.96 -37.98 -2.97
N ASP A 21 24.70 -38.73 -4.03
CA ASP A 21 23.84 -39.92 -4.00
C ASP A 21 24.40 -40.89 -2.94
N ASP A 22 23.56 -41.24 -1.96
CA ASP A 22 23.93 -42.15 -0.87
C ASP A 22 23.70 -43.62 -1.25
N GLY A 23 23.23 -43.90 -2.48
CA GLY A 23 22.98 -45.23 -3.01
C GLY A 23 21.87 -45.98 -2.27
N ARG A 24 21.09 -45.29 -1.43
CA ARG A 24 20.06 -45.91 -0.58
C ARG A 24 18.69 -45.72 -1.22
N PRO A 25 17.99 -46.79 -1.63
CA PRO A 25 16.62 -46.67 -2.09
C PRO A 25 15.73 -46.18 -0.95
N ARG A 26 15.33 -44.90 -1.00
CA ARG A 26 14.39 -44.32 -0.05
C ARG A 26 12.99 -44.80 -0.40
N ALA A 27 12.55 -45.85 0.29
CA ALA A 27 11.20 -46.37 0.14
C ALA A 27 10.18 -45.27 0.44
N LEU A 28 9.31 -44.99 -0.54
CA LEU A 28 8.16 -44.12 -0.33
C LEU A 28 7.25 -44.76 0.74
N PRO A 29 6.68 -43.97 1.67
CA PRO A 29 5.81 -44.52 2.71
C PRO A 29 4.57 -45.16 2.08
N ALA A 30 4.38 -46.46 2.33
CA ALA A 30 3.25 -47.21 1.80
C ALA A 30 1.91 -46.64 2.32
N PRO A 31 0.82 -46.71 1.51
CA PRO A 31 -0.51 -46.31 1.97
C PRO A 31 -0.93 -47.17 3.17
N ARG A 32 -1.36 -46.53 4.27
CA ARG A 32 -1.91 -47.24 5.43
C ARG A 32 -3.30 -47.79 5.12
N GLY A 33 -3.36 -48.94 4.46
CA GLY A 33 -4.57 -49.75 4.37
C GLY A 33 -5.01 -50.19 5.76
N ARG A 34 -6.20 -49.75 6.19
CA ARG A 34 -6.78 -50.12 7.48
C ARG A 34 -7.81 -51.22 7.26
N GLU A 35 -7.36 -52.46 7.22
CA GLU A 35 -8.27 -53.61 7.23
C GLU A 35 -9.02 -53.69 8.57
N LEU A 36 -10.36 -53.63 8.52
CA LEU A 36 -11.22 -54.21 9.55
C LEU A 36 -12.15 -55.19 8.83
N ARG A 37 -12.12 -56.46 9.24
CA ARG A 37 -12.70 -57.58 8.49
C ARG A 37 -13.69 -58.37 9.34
N TRP A 38 -14.98 -58.31 8.95
CA TRP A 38 -16.10 -59.18 9.39
C TRP A 38 -16.46 -59.16 10.90
N TRP A 39 -17.71 -59.32 11.35
CA TRP A 39 -19.02 -59.64 10.74
C TRP A 39 -20.04 -58.55 11.18
N ALA A 40 -21.36 -58.51 10.90
CA ALA A 40 -22.32 -59.38 10.20
C ALA A 40 -23.41 -58.49 9.51
N PRO A 41 -24.39 -59.02 8.73
CA PRO A 41 -25.19 -58.22 7.80
C PRO A 41 -26.68 -57.98 8.18
N VAL A 42 -27.38 -57.22 7.31
CA VAL A 42 -28.85 -57.04 7.19
C VAL A 42 -29.53 -56.12 8.23
N ALA A 43 -29.71 -54.83 7.88
CA ALA A 43 -30.77 -53.95 8.45
C ALA A 43 -31.02 -52.62 7.71
N VAL A 44 -29.99 -51.99 7.09
CA VAL A 44 -30.04 -50.53 6.78
C VAL A 44 -30.36 -50.18 5.31
N ALA A 45 -30.71 -51.17 4.46
CA ALA A 45 -31.00 -50.91 3.05
C ALA A 45 -32.32 -50.16 2.79
N ALA A 46 -33.28 -50.19 3.73
CA ALA A 46 -34.61 -49.58 3.54
C ALA A 46 -34.69 -48.09 3.95
N ALA A 47 -33.83 -47.63 4.87
CA ALA A 47 -33.91 -46.26 5.40
C ALA A 47 -33.32 -45.19 4.45
N LEU A 48 -32.32 -45.55 3.65
CA LEU A 48 -31.61 -44.60 2.78
C LEU A 48 -32.44 -44.11 1.58
N VAL A 49 -33.37 -44.92 1.06
CA VAL A 49 -34.17 -44.56 -0.12
C VAL A 49 -35.19 -43.45 0.21
N VAL A 50 -35.79 -43.46 1.40
CA VAL A 50 -36.78 -42.46 1.82
C VAL A 50 -36.12 -41.10 2.15
N VAL A 51 -34.94 -41.12 2.78
CA VAL A 51 -34.20 -39.88 3.10
C VAL A 51 -33.69 -39.18 1.83
N VAL A 52 -33.20 -39.94 0.84
CA VAL A 52 -32.76 -39.36 -0.45
C VAL A 52 -33.94 -38.79 -1.25
N ALA A 53 -35.10 -39.45 -1.24
CA ALA A 53 -36.31 -38.92 -1.89
C ALA A 53 -36.80 -37.60 -1.28
N GLY A 54 -36.75 -37.45 0.06
CA GLY A 54 -37.13 -36.21 0.75
C GLY A 54 -36.24 -35.02 0.41
N ILE A 55 -34.93 -35.23 0.27
CA ILE A 55 -33.95 -34.18 -0.05
C ILE A 55 -34.11 -33.66 -1.50
N VAL A 56 -34.50 -34.52 -2.44
CA VAL A 56 -34.74 -34.13 -3.85
C VAL A 56 -36.05 -33.35 -4.02
N ALA A 57 -37.06 -33.59 -3.17
CA ALA A 57 -38.30 -32.81 -3.18
C ALA A 57 -38.15 -31.41 -2.54
N GLY A 58 -37.39 -31.31 -1.45
CA GLY A 58 -37.24 -30.05 -0.68
C GLY A 58 -36.32 -28.99 -1.31
N THR A 59 -35.56 -29.31 -2.36
CA THR A 59 -34.56 -28.41 -2.95
C THR A 59 -35.04 -27.64 -4.18
N ARG A 60 -36.25 -27.89 -4.69
CA ARG A 60 -36.80 -27.24 -5.91
C ARG A 60 -37.28 -25.79 -5.71
N THR A 61 -37.23 -25.24 -4.50
CA THR A 61 -37.60 -23.84 -4.21
C THR A 61 -36.43 -22.96 -3.75
N VAL A 62 -35.18 -23.43 -3.89
CA VAL A 62 -34.03 -22.52 -3.83
C VAL A 62 -33.97 -21.80 -5.17
N THR A 63 -34.47 -20.56 -5.20
CA THR A 63 -34.28 -19.67 -6.35
C THR A 63 -32.78 -19.52 -6.56
N SER A 64 -32.25 -19.99 -7.70
CA SER A 64 -30.83 -19.81 -8.02
C SER A 64 -30.48 -18.34 -7.87
N PRO A 65 -29.46 -17.96 -7.06
CA PRO A 65 -29.06 -16.57 -6.94
C PRO A 65 -28.75 -16.05 -8.33
N ALA A 66 -29.34 -14.91 -8.68
CA ALA A 66 -29.16 -14.29 -10.00
C ALA A 66 -27.66 -14.19 -10.31
N PRO A 67 -27.21 -14.55 -11.52
CA PRO A 67 -25.80 -14.63 -11.84
C PRO A 67 -25.13 -13.30 -11.52
N ALA A 68 -24.11 -13.34 -10.66
CA ALA A 68 -23.41 -12.15 -10.21
C ALA A 68 -22.90 -11.38 -11.43
N VAL A 69 -23.47 -10.18 -11.65
CA VAL A 69 -23.14 -9.33 -12.79
C VAL A 69 -21.67 -8.95 -12.64
N ARG A 70 -20.80 -9.58 -13.43
CA ARG A 70 -19.36 -9.24 -13.47
C ARG A 70 -19.25 -7.76 -13.83
N PRO A 71 -18.59 -6.92 -13.00
CA PRO A 71 -18.48 -5.51 -13.31
C PRO A 71 -17.70 -5.34 -14.62
N THR A 72 -18.27 -4.65 -15.59
CA THR A 72 -17.59 -4.33 -16.84
C THR A 72 -16.54 -3.25 -16.59
N PRO A 73 -15.29 -3.42 -17.10
CA PRO A 73 -14.27 -2.37 -17.00
C PRO A 73 -14.73 -1.07 -17.66
N TYR A 74 -14.33 0.07 -17.10
CA TYR A 74 -14.57 1.37 -17.72
C TYR A 74 -13.86 1.47 -19.09
N ILE A 75 -14.63 1.84 -20.11
CA ILE A 75 -14.14 2.21 -21.45
C ILE A 75 -14.81 3.54 -21.80
N GLY A 76 -14.02 4.61 -21.90
CA GLY A 76 -14.54 5.95 -22.11
C GLY A 76 -13.41 6.98 -22.30
N PRO A 77 -13.73 8.27 -22.49
CA PRO A 77 -12.69 9.28 -22.63
C PRO A 77 -11.77 9.31 -21.40
N PHE A 78 -10.49 9.61 -21.62
CA PHE A 78 -9.57 9.87 -20.53
C PHE A 78 -10.01 11.11 -19.73
N ALA A 79 -9.65 11.13 -18.45
CA ALA A 79 -9.88 12.29 -17.61
C ALA A 79 -9.10 13.53 -18.11
N PRO A 80 -9.59 14.75 -17.87
CA PRO A 80 -8.81 15.96 -18.11
C PRO A 80 -7.50 15.94 -17.31
N PRO A 81 -6.43 16.62 -17.78
CA PRO A 81 -5.18 16.74 -17.03
C PRO A 81 -5.39 17.23 -15.60
N ALA A 82 -4.67 16.66 -14.63
CA ALA A 82 -4.82 16.97 -13.21
C ALA A 82 -4.68 18.48 -12.90
N LYS A 83 -3.88 19.21 -13.67
CA LYS A 83 -3.74 20.68 -13.56
C LYS A 83 -5.00 21.45 -13.95
N GLN A 84 -5.86 20.91 -14.81
CA GLN A 84 -7.17 21.51 -15.13
C GLN A 84 -8.20 21.22 -14.03
N VAL A 85 -8.09 20.07 -13.36
CA VAL A 85 -9.02 19.64 -12.31
C VAL A 85 -8.68 20.28 -10.97
N TRP A 86 -7.42 20.21 -10.54
CA TRP A 86 -6.95 20.75 -9.27
C TRP A 86 -5.78 21.75 -9.48
N PRO A 87 -6.01 22.90 -10.15
CA PRO A 87 -4.96 23.84 -10.51
C PRO A 87 -4.16 24.38 -9.31
N ALA A 88 -4.79 24.47 -8.13
CA ALA A 88 -4.13 24.93 -6.90
C ALA A 88 -3.24 23.86 -6.23
N ALA A 89 -3.42 22.58 -6.57
CA ALA A 89 -2.73 21.44 -5.96
C ALA A 89 -1.62 20.84 -6.85
N VAL A 90 -1.55 21.23 -8.13
CA VAL A 90 -0.53 20.77 -9.07
C VAL A 90 0.60 21.78 -9.17
N HIS A 91 1.79 21.38 -8.76
CA HIS A 91 2.99 22.21 -8.72
C HIS A 91 4.07 21.64 -9.64
N GLU A 92 4.81 22.51 -10.33
CA GLU A 92 6.00 22.12 -11.09
C GLU A 92 7.23 22.73 -10.40
N ILE A 93 8.20 21.89 -10.05
CA ILE A 93 9.42 22.26 -9.33
C ILE A 93 10.68 21.76 -10.08
N PRO A 94 11.88 22.28 -9.81
CA PRO A 94 13.12 21.72 -10.32
C PRO A 94 13.34 20.26 -9.88
N ALA A 95 13.90 19.42 -10.76
CA ALA A 95 14.39 18.10 -10.37
C ALA A 95 15.68 18.17 -9.54
N THR A 96 16.40 19.29 -9.62
CA THR A 96 17.68 19.51 -8.93
C THR A 96 17.68 20.78 -8.08
N GLY A 97 18.32 20.67 -6.92
CA GLY A 97 18.59 21.76 -6.00
C GLY A 97 20.00 22.36 -6.16
N PRO A 98 20.42 23.24 -5.21
CA PRO A 98 21.72 23.89 -5.23
C PRO A 98 22.87 22.90 -5.39
N GLY A 99 23.86 23.23 -6.22
CA GLY A 99 25.00 22.36 -6.51
C GLY A 99 24.69 21.12 -7.34
N GLY A 100 23.55 21.08 -8.06
CA GLY A 100 23.18 19.98 -8.94
C GLY A 100 22.67 18.72 -8.21
N ARG A 101 22.35 18.84 -6.92
CA ARG A 101 21.77 17.77 -6.10
C ARG A 101 20.43 17.33 -6.68
N ALA A 102 20.19 16.03 -6.88
CA ALA A 102 18.84 15.57 -7.19
C ALA A 102 17.96 15.75 -5.94
N PHE A 103 16.70 16.13 -6.14
CA PHE A 103 15.74 16.34 -5.06
C PHE A 103 14.56 15.39 -5.21
N LYS A 104 14.32 14.54 -4.20
CA LYS A 104 13.23 13.56 -4.15
C LYS A 104 12.14 14.06 -3.18
N PRO A 105 10.99 14.55 -3.67
CA PRO A 105 9.88 15.01 -2.82
C PRO A 105 9.30 13.88 -1.96
N ASP A 106 9.01 14.18 -0.68
CA ASP A 106 8.43 13.23 0.26
C ASP A 106 7.10 13.73 0.87
N VAL A 107 6.99 14.99 1.32
CA VAL A 107 5.77 15.51 1.96
C VAL A 107 5.57 17.02 1.75
N PHE A 108 4.32 17.47 1.63
CA PHE A 108 3.97 18.90 1.72
C PHE A 108 3.82 19.32 3.18
N VAL A 109 4.56 20.35 3.59
CA VAL A 109 4.48 20.92 4.96
C VAL A 109 3.58 22.16 5.03
N THR A 110 3.29 22.74 3.87
CA THR A 110 2.20 23.69 3.60
C THR A 110 1.72 23.45 2.17
N ASP A 111 0.68 24.15 1.73
CA ASP A 111 0.22 24.12 0.33
C ASP A 111 1.28 24.52 -0.72
N ARG A 112 2.37 25.19 -0.30
CA ARG A 112 3.38 25.77 -1.19
C ARG A 112 4.82 25.45 -0.81
N VAL A 113 5.02 24.63 0.23
CA VAL A 113 6.35 24.19 0.66
C VAL A 113 6.36 22.67 0.72
N VAL A 114 7.19 22.07 -0.12
CA VAL A 114 7.43 20.62 -0.13
C VAL A 114 8.77 20.31 0.51
N VAL A 115 8.82 19.27 1.34
CA VAL A 115 10.02 18.71 1.93
C VAL A 115 10.35 17.38 1.24
N GLY A 116 11.64 17.12 1.10
CA GLY A 116 12.16 15.91 0.49
C GLY A 116 13.64 15.70 0.76
N ARG A 117 14.18 14.63 0.19
CA ARG A 117 15.59 14.25 0.34
C ARG A 117 16.44 14.85 -0.78
N GLY A 118 17.60 15.38 -0.40
CA GLY A 118 18.68 15.78 -1.30
C GLY A 118 19.63 14.62 -1.55
N LEU A 119 20.03 14.43 -2.81
CA LEU A 119 20.96 13.39 -3.23
C LEU A 119 22.14 13.98 -4.00
N THR A 120 23.35 13.74 -3.50
CA THR A 120 24.62 14.00 -4.21
C THR A 120 25.18 12.68 -4.72
N ARG A 121 25.38 12.55 -6.04
CA ARG A 121 25.88 11.31 -6.69
C ARG A 121 25.10 10.05 -6.27
N ASN A 122 23.77 10.14 -6.27
CA ASN A 122 22.83 9.10 -5.83
C ASN A 122 22.98 8.64 -4.37
N ARG A 123 23.65 9.41 -3.51
CA ARG A 123 23.70 9.21 -2.05
C ARG A 123 22.95 10.32 -1.35
N LEU A 124 22.23 9.99 -0.29
CA LEU A 124 21.57 10.98 0.57
C LEU A 124 22.60 11.96 1.14
N ASP A 125 22.27 13.25 1.13
CA ASP A 125 23.10 14.29 1.75
C ASP A 125 22.37 15.18 2.77
N GLY A 126 21.04 15.28 2.68
CA GLY A 126 20.24 16.11 3.57
C GLY A 126 18.74 16.00 3.33
N ILE A 127 17.99 16.54 4.28
CA ILE A 127 16.58 16.88 4.13
C ILE A 127 16.51 18.36 3.75
N TRP A 128 15.73 18.66 2.71
CA TRP A 128 15.59 20.00 2.14
C TRP A 128 14.11 20.35 1.96
N SER A 129 13.78 21.63 2.07
CA SER A 129 12.50 22.17 1.58
C SER A 129 12.69 22.91 0.26
N TYR A 130 11.64 22.91 -0.56
CA TYR A 130 11.47 23.82 -1.68
C TYR A 130 10.18 24.62 -1.51
N ASP A 131 10.32 25.95 -1.48
CA ASP A 131 9.22 26.91 -1.52
C ASP A 131 8.86 27.18 -2.99
N VAL A 132 7.63 26.82 -3.38
CA VAL A 132 7.15 26.88 -4.77
C VAL A 132 7.00 28.33 -5.26
N ASP A 133 6.56 29.23 -4.38
CA ASP A 133 6.27 30.62 -4.75
C ASP A 133 7.55 31.46 -4.74
N ARG A 134 8.43 31.27 -3.74
CA ARG A 134 9.76 31.90 -3.68
C ARG A 134 10.81 31.21 -4.56
N ARG A 135 10.49 30.05 -5.13
CA ARG A 135 11.37 29.18 -5.93
C ARG A 135 12.72 28.87 -5.26
N LYS A 136 12.70 28.68 -3.94
CA LYS A 136 13.90 28.63 -3.11
C LYS A 136 14.03 27.28 -2.40
N PHE A 137 15.20 26.66 -2.55
CA PHE A 137 15.62 25.55 -1.69
C PHE A 137 16.19 26.04 -0.37
N THR A 138 15.84 25.37 0.73
CA THR A 138 16.41 25.60 2.07
C THR A 138 16.77 24.27 2.70
N GLY A 139 18.00 24.12 3.18
CA GLY A 139 18.45 22.92 3.89
C GLY A 139 17.86 22.88 5.30
N ILE A 140 17.33 21.73 5.70
CA ILE A 140 16.71 21.52 7.03
C ILE A 140 17.70 20.78 7.94
N ALA A 141 18.21 19.64 7.47
CA ALA A 141 19.09 18.77 8.26
C ALA A 141 20.07 18.02 7.36
N PRO A 142 21.31 17.75 7.81
CA PRO A 142 22.21 16.82 7.13
C PRO A 142 21.70 15.39 7.29
N LEU A 143 21.83 14.58 6.23
CA LEU A 143 21.40 13.18 6.19
C LEU A 143 22.41 12.40 5.34
N LYS A 144 23.55 12.06 5.94
CA LYS A 144 24.67 11.35 5.28
C LYS A 144 24.62 9.84 5.47
N ASP A 145 23.50 9.35 5.99
CA ASP A 145 23.35 7.99 6.47
C ASP A 145 22.94 7.07 5.30
N PRO A 146 23.74 6.04 4.95
CA PRO A 146 23.43 5.12 3.86
C PRO A 146 22.32 4.12 4.21
N ASP A 147 22.01 3.95 5.49
CA ASP A 147 21.07 2.95 6.02
C ASP A 147 19.62 3.51 6.13
N VAL A 148 19.41 4.74 5.67
CA VAL A 148 18.08 5.33 5.56
C VAL A 148 17.34 4.69 4.39
N VAL A 149 16.28 3.97 4.74
CA VAL A 149 15.38 3.31 3.79
C VAL A 149 14.68 4.31 2.88
N ASN A 150 14.16 3.82 1.74
CA ASN A 150 13.50 4.66 0.75
C ASN A 150 12.13 5.20 1.19
N GLU A 151 11.65 4.82 2.39
CA GLU A 151 10.43 5.32 3.04
C GLU A 151 10.36 6.84 3.11
N PRO A 152 9.16 7.42 3.24
CA PRO A 152 8.95 8.86 3.12
C PRO A 152 9.29 9.58 4.43
N VAL A 153 9.61 10.87 4.33
CA VAL A 153 9.58 11.77 5.49
C VAL A 153 8.13 12.15 5.75
N VAL A 154 7.66 12.01 6.99
CA VAL A 154 6.31 12.46 7.41
C VAL A 154 6.39 13.80 8.15
N PHE A 155 5.30 14.56 8.16
CA PHE A 155 5.22 15.89 8.77
C PHE A 155 4.02 16.04 9.69
N GLY A 156 4.21 16.71 10.82
CA GLY A 156 3.15 17.12 11.75
C GLY A 156 3.73 17.95 12.90
N ASP A 157 2.91 18.78 13.55
CA ASP A 157 3.28 19.59 14.73
C ASP A 157 4.57 20.43 14.59
N GLY A 158 4.95 20.82 13.36
CA GLY A 158 6.19 21.55 13.08
C GLY A 158 7.47 20.70 13.07
N TYR A 159 7.33 19.37 13.09
CA TYR A 159 8.42 18.39 13.02
C TYR A 159 8.32 17.54 11.76
N LEU A 160 9.46 16.99 11.38
CA LEU A 160 9.63 15.95 10.37
C LEU A 160 10.12 14.68 11.06
N ALA A 161 9.64 13.52 10.63
CA ALA A 161 10.13 12.22 11.10
C ALA A 161 10.29 11.22 9.96
N TRP A 162 11.18 10.25 10.13
CA TRP A 162 11.44 9.17 9.18
C TRP A 162 12.01 7.93 9.90
N SER A 163 11.97 6.79 9.21
CA SER A 163 12.59 5.54 9.61
C SER A 163 13.99 5.38 8.96
N ALA A 164 14.86 4.62 9.63
CA ALA A 164 16.10 4.09 9.07
C ALA A 164 16.27 2.64 9.52
N PHE A 165 16.88 1.78 8.70
CA PHE A 165 17.06 0.37 9.04
C PHE A 165 18.55 0.02 9.11
N ARG A 166 19.07 -0.09 10.34
CA ARG A 166 20.49 -0.33 10.66
C ARG A 166 20.60 -1.49 11.64
N ASP A 167 21.53 -2.41 11.42
CA ASP A 167 21.88 -3.48 12.37
C ASP A 167 20.66 -4.30 12.88
N ARG A 168 19.69 -4.54 11.98
CA ARG A 168 18.38 -5.18 12.27
C ARG A 168 17.45 -4.40 13.21
N LEU A 169 17.73 -3.12 13.41
CA LEU A 169 16.89 -2.18 14.13
C LEU A 169 16.22 -1.22 13.16
N THR A 170 14.93 -0.95 13.38
CA THR A 170 14.28 0.24 12.86
C THR A 170 14.51 1.38 13.84
N GLU A 171 15.23 2.41 13.39
CA GLU A 171 15.41 3.65 14.12
C GLU A 171 14.40 4.68 13.63
N ILE A 172 13.72 5.37 14.55
CA ILE A 172 12.84 6.50 14.22
C ILE A 172 13.58 7.77 14.58
N TRP A 173 13.72 8.65 13.60
CA TRP A 173 14.43 9.92 13.71
C TRP A 173 13.46 11.09 13.54
N ALA A 174 13.73 12.20 14.22
CA ALA A 174 12.96 13.43 14.06
C ALA A 174 13.83 14.69 14.09
N VAL A 175 13.35 15.76 13.45
CA VAL A 175 13.95 17.11 13.45
C VAL A 175 12.85 18.18 13.29
N PRO A 176 12.97 19.37 13.87
CA PRO A 176 12.07 20.48 13.53
C PRO A 176 12.11 20.82 12.04
N VAL A 177 10.98 21.20 11.44
CA VAL A 177 10.90 21.61 10.03
C VAL A 177 11.72 22.87 9.73
N THR A 178 11.95 23.71 10.76
CA THR A 178 12.86 24.87 10.73
C THR A 178 14.34 24.50 10.67
N GLY A 179 14.66 23.21 10.78
CA GLY A 179 16.01 22.67 10.78
C GLY A 179 16.59 22.41 12.17
N GLY A 180 17.76 21.79 12.17
CA GLY A 180 18.51 21.42 13.37
C GLY A 180 19.30 20.13 13.21
N VAL A 181 19.76 19.57 14.32
CA VAL A 181 20.41 18.25 14.37
C VAL A 181 19.32 17.17 14.53
N PRO A 182 19.20 16.21 13.61
CA PRO A 182 18.33 15.05 13.77
C PRO A 182 18.57 14.30 15.07
N ARG A 183 17.50 13.79 15.68
CA ARG A 183 17.56 12.97 16.90
C ARG A 183 16.83 11.64 16.69
N ARG A 184 17.49 10.54 17.05
CA ARG A 184 16.85 9.23 17.19
C ARG A 184 15.94 9.28 18.41
N ILE A 185 14.64 9.15 18.20
CA ILE A 185 13.60 9.21 19.24
C ILE A 185 13.09 7.83 19.66
N ALA A 186 13.23 6.82 18.80
CA ALA A 186 13.00 5.41 19.14
C ALA A 186 13.93 4.50 18.35
N SER A 187 14.09 3.27 18.85
CA SER A 187 14.73 2.16 18.16
C SER A 187 14.01 0.87 18.57
N ILE A 188 13.66 0.04 17.59
CA ILE A 188 12.93 -1.22 17.77
C ILE A 188 13.57 -2.30 16.87
N THR A 189 13.33 -3.58 17.15
CA THR A 189 13.70 -4.65 16.22
C THR A 189 12.93 -4.48 14.91
N GLY A 190 13.63 -4.41 13.78
CA GLY A 190 13.00 -4.37 12.47
C GLY A 190 12.64 -5.76 11.98
N VAL A 191 11.51 -5.88 11.27
CA VAL A 191 11.05 -7.16 10.72
C VAL A 191 11.56 -7.35 9.29
N LEU A 192 12.13 -8.53 9.02
CA LEU A 192 12.61 -8.95 7.71
C LEU A 192 11.72 -10.06 7.14
N THR A 193 11.50 -10.03 5.82
CA THR A 193 10.87 -11.13 5.07
C THR A 193 11.77 -12.37 5.08
N SER A 194 11.20 -13.52 4.68
CA SER A 194 11.97 -14.72 4.32
C SER A 194 13.03 -14.46 3.23
N GLU A 195 12.81 -13.45 2.39
CA GLU A 195 13.72 -12.97 1.33
C GLU A 195 14.72 -11.92 1.84
N ASN A 196 14.85 -11.74 3.15
CA ASN A 196 15.75 -10.76 3.80
C ASN A 196 15.48 -9.30 3.36
N SER A 197 14.25 -8.98 2.97
CA SER A 197 13.79 -7.62 2.67
C SER A 197 13.10 -7.00 3.89
N TYR A 198 13.29 -5.70 4.11
CA TYR A 198 12.72 -5.00 5.26
C TYR A 198 11.29 -4.54 4.99
N TYR A 199 10.37 -4.79 5.94
CA TYR A 199 8.93 -4.52 5.79
C TYR A 199 8.50 -3.07 6.07
N GLY A 200 9.37 -2.23 6.64
CA GLY A 200 9.03 -0.84 6.98
C GLY A 200 8.21 -0.68 8.27
N ILE A 201 7.77 0.56 8.49
CA ILE A 201 6.79 0.92 9.53
C ILE A 201 5.78 1.93 8.97
N ASP A 202 4.54 1.87 9.45
CA ASP A 202 3.55 2.92 9.21
C ASP A 202 3.81 4.03 10.25
N LEU A 203 4.05 5.28 9.83
CA LEU A 203 4.55 6.38 10.70
C LEU A 203 3.73 7.67 10.54
N ALA A 204 3.40 8.33 11.64
CA ALA A 204 2.72 9.63 11.68
C ALA A 204 3.24 10.54 12.81
N ILE A 205 2.88 11.82 12.77
CA ILE A 205 3.14 12.78 13.85
C ILE A 205 1.82 13.42 14.28
N ALA A 206 1.53 13.41 15.59
CA ALA A 206 0.38 14.10 16.16
C ALA A 206 0.52 14.34 17.68
N GLY A 207 0.01 15.48 18.15
CA GLY A 207 0.00 15.83 19.58
C GLY A 207 1.38 15.97 20.22
N GLY A 208 2.41 16.34 19.44
CA GLY A 208 3.80 16.41 19.89
C GLY A 208 4.51 15.06 19.98
N MET A 209 3.90 14.00 19.43
CA MET A 209 4.38 12.62 19.46
C MET A 209 4.64 12.12 18.04
N ALA A 210 5.70 11.33 17.85
CA ALA A 210 5.74 10.38 16.74
C ALA A 210 4.91 9.15 17.14
N VAL A 211 4.09 8.66 16.21
CA VAL A 211 3.25 7.48 16.36
C VAL A 211 3.56 6.52 15.22
N TRP A 212 3.70 5.24 15.49
CA TRP A 212 3.95 4.25 14.44
C TRP A 212 3.33 2.88 14.74
N SER A 213 3.25 2.04 13.70
CA SER A 213 3.06 0.60 13.83
C SER A 213 4.23 -0.16 13.19
N PRO A 214 4.86 -1.11 13.89
CA PRO A 214 5.71 -2.10 13.26
C PRO A 214 4.86 -3.17 12.56
N PHE A 215 5.52 -4.01 11.76
CA PHE A 215 4.88 -5.08 10.98
C PHE A 215 4.27 -6.21 11.84
N ASP A 216 4.80 -6.47 13.04
CA ASP A 216 4.20 -7.38 14.03
C ASP A 216 3.02 -6.76 14.81
N GLY A 217 2.70 -5.49 14.52
CA GLY A 217 1.51 -4.79 14.99
C GLY A 217 1.65 -4.17 16.38
N GLY A 218 0.62 -3.42 16.78
CA GLY A 218 0.67 -2.53 17.92
C GLY A 218 0.97 -1.10 17.49
N VAL A 219 0.09 -0.16 17.82
CA VAL A 219 0.40 1.27 17.68
C VAL A 219 1.23 1.75 18.88
N TYR A 220 2.43 2.27 18.61
CA TYR A 220 3.35 2.82 19.61
C TYR A 220 3.46 4.33 19.46
N ARG A 221 3.88 5.02 20.53
CA ARG A 221 4.15 6.46 20.52
C ARG A 221 5.34 6.86 21.38
N VAL A 222 6.03 7.92 20.98
CA VAL A 222 7.13 8.55 21.72
C VAL A 222 7.10 10.09 21.51
N PRO A 223 7.47 10.92 22.51
CA PRO A 223 7.58 12.35 22.29
C PRO A 223 8.63 12.72 21.24
N LEU A 224 8.35 13.72 20.41
CA LEU A 224 9.27 14.20 19.35
C LEU A 224 10.61 14.75 19.89
N LYS A 225 10.66 15.07 21.19
CA LYS A 225 11.87 15.51 21.90
C LYS A 225 12.71 14.33 22.43
N GLY A 226 12.26 13.10 22.22
CA GLY A 226 12.80 11.87 22.81
C GLY A 226 12.08 11.48 24.11
N GLY A 227 12.22 10.22 24.51
CA GLY A 227 11.61 9.67 25.72
C GLY A 227 11.48 8.15 25.66
N LYS A 228 10.72 7.55 26.59
CA LYS A 228 10.39 6.13 26.54
C LYS A 228 9.23 5.90 25.56
N ALA A 229 9.45 5.06 24.56
CA ALA A 229 8.38 4.55 23.69
C ALA A 229 7.33 3.78 24.50
N SER A 230 6.05 3.92 24.16
CA SER A 230 4.94 3.25 24.83
C SER A 230 3.95 2.68 23.82
N LEU A 231 3.50 1.45 24.06
CA LEU A 231 2.37 0.84 23.36
C LEU A 231 1.09 1.57 23.76
N VAL A 232 0.25 1.94 22.79
CA VAL A 232 -1.07 2.53 23.04
C VAL A 232 -2.04 1.44 23.52
N SER A 233 -2.91 1.77 24.47
CA SER A 233 -3.68 0.74 25.19
C SER A 233 -4.64 -0.03 24.28
N GLY A 234 -4.51 -1.36 24.28
CA GLY A 234 -5.37 -2.26 23.51
C GLY A 234 -5.24 -2.10 22.00
N THR A 235 -4.05 -1.77 21.49
CA THR A 235 -3.74 -1.74 20.04
C THR A 235 -2.88 -2.91 19.57
N ARG A 236 -2.51 -3.86 20.45
CA ARG A 236 -1.75 -5.06 20.07
C ARG A 236 -2.46 -5.79 18.93
N GLY A 237 -1.72 -6.16 17.88
CA GLY A 237 -2.28 -6.77 16.66
C GLY A 237 -3.08 -5.83 15.75
N HIS A 238 -3.15 -4.53 16.06
CA HIS A 238 -3.69 -3.51 15.16
C HIS A 238 -2.55 -2.68 14.55
N TYR A 239 -2.78 -2.18 13.35
CA TYR A 239 -1.85 -1.40 12.53
C TYR A 239 -2.28 0.06 12.47
N LEU A 240 -1.35 1.00 12.31
CA LEU A 240 -1.70 2.40 12.12
C LEU A 240 -2.26 2.56 10.70
N VAL A 241 -3.50 3.06 10.57
CA VAL A 241 -4.13 3.32 9.26
C VAL A 241 -4.06 4.80 8.91
N GLU A 242 -4.48 5.65 9.85
CA GLU A 242 -4.44 7.11 9.78
C GLU A 242 -4.65 7.56 11.22
N TRP A 243 -3.78 8.38 11.83
CA TRP A 243 -3.97 8.74 13.24
C TRP A 243 -5.28 9.51 13.48
N PRO A 244 -6.16 9.13 14.43
CA PRO A 244 -5.95 8.20 15.55
C PRO A 244 -6.54 6.78 15.36
N TRP A 245 -6.79 6.35 14.13
CA TRP A 245 -7.35 5.04 13.80
C TRP A 245 -6.29 3.97 13.61
N ALA A 246 -6.49 2.85 14.31
CA ALA A 246 -5.73 1.61 14.11
C ALA A 246 -6.65 0.51 13.55
N GLY A 247 -6.15 -0.30 12.61
CA GLY A 247 -6.94 -1.30 11.89
C GLY A 247 -6.42 -2.73 12.00
N TRP A 248 -7.29 -3.72 11.78
CA TRP A 248 -6.93 -5.13 11.58
C TRP A 248 -8.00 -5.83 10.71
N PRO A 249 -7.68 -6.93 9.99
CA PRO A 249 -6.34 -7.49 9.77
C PRO A 249 -5.52 -6.68 8.75
N ARG A 250 -4.19 -6.82 8.73
CA ARG A 250 -3.35 -6.33 7.61
C ARG A 250 -3.47 -7.29 6.41
N LEU A 251 -3.34 -6.80 5.18
CA LEU A 251 -3.54 -7.59 3.96
C LEU A 251 -2.60 -8.81 3.89
N GLU A 252 -1.34 -8.61 4.27
CA GLU A 252 -0.26 -9.60 4.21
C GLU A 252 -0.36 -10.68 5.29
N MET A 253 -1.34 -10.58 6.20
CA MET A 253 -1.53 -11.48 7.33
C MET A 253 -2.85 -12.25 7.31
N THR A 254 -3.60 -12.20 6.20
CA THR A 254 -4.83 -12.98 6.06
C THR A 254 -4.59 -14.33 5.39
N ASP A 255 -4.58 -15.41 6.17
CA ASP A 255 -4.84 -16.78 5.69
C ASP A 255 -6.31 -16.96 5.20
N HIS A 256 -7.12 -15.90 5.24
CA HIS A 256 -8.50 -15.94 4.76
C HIS A 256 -8.57 -15.99 3.22
N PRO A 257 -9.45 -16.83 2.65
CA PRO A 257 -9.62 -16.97 1.20
C PRO A 257 -10.31 -15.77 0.52
N ILE A 258 -10.65 -14.73 1.29
CA ILE A 258 -11.36 -13.53 0.84
C ILE A 258 -10.64 -12.31 1.45
N PRO A 259 -9.96 -11.46 0.66
CA PRO A 259 -9.20 -10.34 1.19
C PRO A 259 -10.15 -9.27 1.77
N ARG A 260 -9.86 -8.88 3.01
CA ARG A 260 -10.58 -7.87 3.80
C ARG A 260 -9.61 -7.05 4.67
N PRO A 261 -8.63 -6.36 4.06
CA PRO A 261 -7.69 -5.55 4.81
C PRO A 261 -8.41 -4.46 5.60
N MET A 262 -7.93 -4.21 6.82
CA MET A 262 -8.44 -3.23 7.76
C MET A 262 -9.96 -3.33 7.97
N GLU A 263 -10.55 -4.54 8.03
CA GLU A 263 -12.00 -4.77 8.24
C GLU A 263 -12.52 -4.10 9.52
N HIS A 264 -11.72 -4.07 10.57
CA HIS A 264 -12.04 -3.49 11.86
C HIS A 264 -11.14 -2.30 12.15
N LEU A 265 -11.69 -1.13 12.47
CA LEU A 265 -10.92 -0.01 13.02
C LEU A 265 -11.26 0.24 14.48
N LYS A 266 -10.28 0.78 15.19
CA LYS A 266 -10.38 1.32 16.54
C LYS A 266 -9.73 2.69 16.61
N ASN A 267 -10.48 3.69 17.07
CA ASN A 267 -9.91 4.98 17.46
C ASN A 267 -9.14 4.78 18.77
N VAL A 268 -7.83 5.00 18.75
CA VAL A 268 -6.96 4.69 19.89
C VAL A 268 -7.01 5.77 20.98
N LEU A 269 -7.65 6.91 20.72
CA LEU A 269 -7.88 7.98 21.69
C LEU A 269 -9.23 7.84 22.39
N THR A 270 -10.29 7.46 21.67
CA THR A 270 -11.67 7.39 22.21
C THR A 270 -12.13 5.97 22.54
N GLY A 271 -11.48 4.94 21.97
CA GLY A 271 -11.93 3.56 22.05
C GLY A 271 -13.06 3.21 21.07
N GLU A 272 -13.55 4.16 20.27
CA GLU A 272 -14.61 3.96 19.27
C GLU A 272 -14.20 2.88 18.25
N LEU A 273 -15.12 1.96 17.93
CA LEU A 273 -14.91 0.89 16.94
C LEU A 273 -15.68 1.18 15.65
N ARG A 274 -15.07 0.93 14.49
CA ARG A 274 -15.68 1.08 13.15
C ARG A 274 -15.33 -0.09 12.24
N ASN A 275 -16.24 -1.06 12.16
CA ASN A 275 -16.14 -2.16 11.21
C ASN A 275 -16.58 -1.71 9.81
N VAL A 276 -16.06 -2.32 8.75
CA VAL A 276 -16.63 -2.19 7.40
C VAL A 276 -18.00 -2.86 7.38
N ALA A 277 -19.00 -2.16 6.86
CA ALA A 277 -20.26 -2.76 6.42
C ALA A 277 -20.25 -2.74 4.89
N PRO A 278 -19.89 -3.82 4.18
CA PRO A 278 -19.74 -3.75 2.73
C PRO A 278 -21.12 -3.76 2.02
N PRO A 279 -21.26 -3.10 0.86
CA PRO A 279 -22.49 -3.13 0.06
C PRO A 279 -22.89 -4.55 -0.34
N THR A 280 -24.19 -4.78 -0.53
CA THR A 280 -24.73 -6.08 -0.95
C THR A 280 -24.00 -6.63 -2.18
N GLY A 281 -23.52 -7.87 -2.09
CA GLY A 281 -22.75 -8.53 -3.14
C GLY A 281 -21.24 -8.24 -3.15
N ARG A 282 -20.71 -7.41 -2.23
CA ARG A 282 -19.27 -7.20 -2.05
C ARG A 282 -18.81 -7.89 -0.76
N ALA A 283 -18.08 -9.00 -0.91
CA ALA A 283 -17.52 -9.75 0.21
C ALA A 283 -16.01 -9.50 0.43
N SER A 284 -15.37 -8.81 -0.51
CA SER A 284 -13.94 -8.49 -0.54
C SER A 284 -13.69 -7.06 -1.03
N TRP A 285 -12.51 -6.56 -0.69
CA TRP A 285 -11.97 -5.28 -1.15
C TRP A 285 -10.45 -5.35 -1.22
N ASP A 286 -9.88 -4.45 -2.03
CA ASP A 286 -8.43 -4.36 -2.23
C ASP A 286 -7.81 -3.53 -1.09
N ASP A 287 -8.50 -2.47 -0.64
CA ASP A 287 -8.11 -1.62 0.48
C ASP A 287 -9.33 -0.88 1.10
N CYS A 288 -9.21 -0.49 2.38
CA CYS A 288 -10.22 0.21 3.19
C CYS A 288 -9.56 1.15 4.23
N GLY A 289 -9.49 2.44 3.92
CA GLY A 289 -9.11 3.49 4.87
C GLY A 289 -10.22 3.81 5.89
N VAL A 290 -10.07 4.94 6.60
CA VAL A 290 -10.99 5.35 7.68
C VAL A 290 -12.42 5.62 7.19
N THR A 291 -12.57 6.20 5.99
CA THR A 291 -13.87 6.64 5.46
C THR A 291 -14.31 5.87 4.22
N TRP A 292 -13.37 5.36 3.41
CA TRP A 292 -13.64 4.78 2.09
C TRP A 292 -12.99 3.41 1.93
N CYS A 293 -13.56 2.63 1.01
CA CYS A 293 -13.14 1.29 0.62
C CYS A 293 -13.25 1.14 -0.91
N PHE A 294 -12.45 0.27 -1.53
CA PHE A 294 -12.57 -0.02 -2.96
C PHE A 294 -12.13 -1.45 -3.36
N ASN A 295 -12.56 -1.93 -4.52
CA ASN A 295 -12.22 -3.27 -5.07
C ASN A 295 -11.87 -3.25 -6.56
N GLY A 296 -10.98 -2.35 -6.94
CA GLY A 296 -10.52 -2.16 -8.31
C GLY A 296 -11.53 -1.48 -9.24
N LEU A 297 -12.83 -1.76 -9.14
CA LEU A 297 -13.84 -1.25 -10.07
C LEU A 297 -14.92 -0.40 -9.40
N ASP A 298 -15.11 -0.54 -8.10
CA ASP A 298 -16.08 0.24 -7.33
C ASP A 298 -15.44 0.76 -6.04
N ALA A 299 -15.95 1.89 -5.55
CA ALA A 299 -15.63 2.45 -4.24
C ALA A 299 -16.92 2.76 -3.45
N TRP A 300 -16.85 2.66 -2.13
CA TRP A 300 -17.98 2.92 -1.22
C TRP A 300 -17.49 3.50 0.10
N ARG A 301 -18.38 4.17 0.84
CA ARG A 301 -18.09 4.61 2.21
C ARG A 301 -18.03 3.39 3.12
N ARG A 302 -17.22 3.46 4.17
CA ARG A 302 -16.99 2.37 5.13
C ARG A 302 -18.27 1.80 5.78
N ASP A 303 -19.31 2.62 5.88
CA ASP A 303 -20.67 2.28 6.34
C ASP A 303 -21.55 1.55 5.31
N GLY A 304 -21.01 1.25 4.12
CA GLY A 304 -21.69 0.57 3.02
C GLY A 304 -22.50 1.48 2.11
N THR A 305 -22.57 2.78 2.42
CA THR A 305 -23.31 3.76 1.62
C THR A 305 -22.46 4.32 0.47
N GLY A 306 -23.11 5.02 -0.46
CA GLY A 306 -22.40 5.77 -1.50
C GLY A 306 -21.57 4.92 -2.46
N LEU A 307 -21.98 3.68 -2.74
CA LEU A 307 -21.38 2.82 -3.76
C LEU A 307 -21.35 3.54 -5.11
N ARG A 308 -20.15 3.63 -5.70
CA ARG A 308 -19.83 4.32 -6.94
C ARG A 308 -18.95 3.44 -7.82
N LYS A 309 -19.23 3.40 -9.12
CA LYS A 309 -18.31 2.84 -10.11
C LYS A 309 -17.14 3.79 -10.34
N LEU A 310 -15.94 3.26 -10.42
CA LEU A 310 -14.73 4.03 -10.71
C LEU A 310 -14.58 4.24 -12.23
N PRO A 311 -14.14 5.42 -12.70
CA PRO A 311 -13.93 5.70 -14.12
C PRO A 311 -12.59 5.14 -14.62
N GLY A 312 -12.30 3.88 -14.29
CA GLY A 312 -11.04 3.19 -14.51
C GLY A 312 -10.87 2.04 -13.52
N MET A 313 -9.78 1.29 -13.65
CA MET A 313 -9.42 0.23 -12.70
C MET A 313 -8.44 0.78 -11.67
N ALA A 314 -8.84 0.84 -10.39
CA ALA A 314 -7.98 1.26 -9.29
C ALA A 314 -6.82 0.28 -9.04
N ARG A 315 -5.69 0.83 -8.60
CA ARG A 315 -4.44 0.14 -8.27
C ARG A 315 -3.79 0.76 -7.04
N GLY A 316 -3.12 -0.05 -6.23
CA GLY A 316 -2.43 0.40 -5.01
C GLY A 316 -3.40 0.55 -3.84
N GLU A 317 -3.27 1.66 -3.11
CA GLU A 317 -3.92 1.94 -1.82
C GLU A 317 -4.79 3.21 -1.89
N LEU A 318 -5.49 3.54 -0.79
CA LEU A 318 -6.19 4.80 -0.57
C LEU A 318 -5.26 5.90 -0.03
N TYR A 319 -4.68 6.68 -0.94
CA TYR A 319 -3.89 7.85 -0.58
C TYR A 319 -4.76 8.93 0.08
N SER A 320 -4.28 9.51 1.17
CA SER A 320 -5.00 10.47 2.03
C SER A 320 -6.44 10.02 2.37
N GLY A 321 -6.66 8.71 2.52
CA GLY A 321 -7.95 8.11 2.87
C GLY A 321 -9.10 8.27 1.85
N ARG A 322 -8.84 8.84 0.65
CA ARG A 322 -9.89 9.13 -0.37
C ARG A 322 -9.44 9.17 -1.83
N PHE A 323 -8.14 9.10 -2.12
CA PHE A 323 -7.64 9.13 -3.49
C PHE A 323 -7.18 7.74 -3.93
N VAL A 324 -7.58 7.33 -5.12
CA VAL A 324 -7.11 6.08 -5.76
C VAL A 324 -6.45 6.39 -7.09
N LEU A 325 -5.48 5.56 -7.49
CA LEU A 325 -4.86 5.63 -8.81
C LEU A 325 -5.60 4.75 -9.78
N LEU A 326 -6.09 5.33 -10.87
CA LEU A 326 -6.83 4.63 -11.92
C LEU A 326 -5.95 4.35 -13.14
N GLN A 327 -6.05 3.11 -13.62
CA GLN A 327 -5.75 2.71 -14.97
C GLN A 327 -7.01 2.89 -15.84
N GLN A 328 -7.01 3.92 -16.69
CA GLN A 328 -8.09 4.20 -17.64
C GLN A 328 -7.82 3.54 -19.01
N LYS A 329 -8.88 3.24 -19.75
CA LYS A 329 -8.82 2.83 -21.16
C LYS A 329 -9.83 3.62 -21.99
N ASP A 330 -9.42 4.05 -23.17
CA ASP A 330 -10.32 4.68 -24.14
C ASP A 330 -10.96 3.67 -25.10
N ARG A 331 -11.82 4.17 -25.99
CA ARG A 331 -12.56 3.35 -26.96
C ARG A 331 -11.66 2.70 -28.02
N ASP A 332 -10.49 3.28 -28.28
CA ASP A 332 -9.52 2.80 -29.25
C ASP A 332 -8.53 1.80 -28.62
N GLY A 333 -8.70 1.51 -27.32
CA GLY A 333 -7.87 0.58 -26.56
C GLY A 333 -6.57 1.19 -26.04
N ASN A 334 -6.32 2.49 -26.23
CA ASN A 334 -5.21 3.18 -25.59
C ASN A 334 -5.41 3.13 -24.07
N GLN A 335 -4.31 3.18 -23.33
CA GLN A 335 -4.33 3.11 -21.87
C GLN A 335 -3.69 4.36 -21.27
N ALA A 336 -4.13 4.70 -20.05
CA ALA A 336 -3.43 5.64 -19.19
C ALA A 336 -3.37 5.05 -17.78
N ASN A 337 -2.21 4.58 -17.33
CA ASN A 337 -2.07 3.91 -16.03
C ASN A 337 -1.89 4.89 -14.85
N ALA A 338 -2.13 6.19 -15.06
CA ALA A 338 -1.81 7.24 -14.10
C ALA A 338 -2.83 8.40 -14.13
N ALA A 339 -4.06 8.12 -13.69
CA ALA A 339 -5.01 9.15 -13.30
C ALA A 339 -5.28 9.09 -11.79
N VAL A 340 -5.35 10.23 -11.11
CA VAL A 340 -5.77 10.31 -9.70
C VAL A 340 -7.28 10.51 -9.67
N HIS A 341 -8.00 9.73 -8.87
CA HIS A 341 -9.43 9.89 -8.66
C HIS A 341 -9.75 10.12 -7.19
N ASP A 342 -10.49 11.19 -6.91
CA ASP A 342 -11.03 11.50 -5.60
C ASP A 342 -12.39 10.81 -5.45
N VAL A 343 -12.47 9.72 -4.69
CA VAL A 343 -13.70 8.95 -4.54
C VAL A 343 -14.83 9.76 -3.86
N ALA A 344 -14.47 10.80 -3.10
CA ALA A 344 -15.44 11.63 -2.37
C ALA A 344 -16.18 12.61 -3.29
N THR A 345 -15.46 13.30 -4.19
CA THR A 345 -16.05 14.25 -5.16
C THR A 345 -16.40 13.61 -6.51
N GLY A 346 -15.87 12.42 -6.81
CA GLY A 346 -15.99 11.77 -8.13
C GLY A 346 -15.11 12.39 -9.21
N ARG A 347 -14.21 13.33 -8.86
CA ARG A 347 -13.35 14.04 -9.80
C ARG A 347 -12.10 13.21 -10.13
N THR A 348 -11.72 13.18 -11.40
CA THR A 348 -10.55 12.45 -11.89
C THR A 348 -9.64 13.40 -12.63
N GLY A 349 -8.34 13.37 -12.35
CA GLY A 349 -7.31 14.13 -13.05
C GLY A 349 -6.20 13.22 -13.59
N LEU A 350 -5.97 13.28 -14.90
CA LEU A 350 -4.90 12.55 -15.59
C LEU A 350 -3.53 13.16 -15.27
N LEU A 351 -2.58 12.36 -14.78
CA LEU A 351 -1.21 12.82 -14.49
C LEU A 351 -0.38 12.94 -15.76
N PHE A 352 -0.38 11.87 -16.56
CA PHE A 352 0.25 11.82 -17.87
C PHE A 352 -0.42 10.72 -18.73
N PRO A 353 -0.53 10.91 -20.05
CA PRO A 353 -0.92 9.83 -20.96
C PRO A 353 0.18 8.76 -20.99
N ILE A 354 -0.19 7.51 -21.24
CA ILE A 354 0.79 6.48 -21.56
C ILE A 354 0.86 6.33 -23.08
N PRO A 355 2.07 6.24 -23.65
CA PRO A 355 2.20 6.05 -25.07
C PRO A 355 1.71 4.66 -25.47
N SER A 356 0.89 4.60 -26.52
CA SER A 356 0.33 3.36 -27.05
C SER A 356 1.09 2.79 -28.25
N ARG A 357 2.12 3.50 -28.76
CA ARG A 357 2.86 3.09 -29.95
C ARG A 357 4.32 2.76 -29.66
N TRP A 358 4.83 1.78 -30.40
CA TRP A 358 6.24 1.41 -30.35
C TRP A 358 7.09 2.54 -30.95
N GLY A 359 8.10 2.98 -30.20
CA GLY A 359 8.96 4.13 -30.54
C GLY A 359 8.67 5.41 -29.75
N ASP A 360 7.54 5.49 -29.06
CA ASP A 360 7.26 6.60 -28.15
C ASP A 360 8.18 6.59 -26.91
N LYS A 361 8.38 7.75 -26.27
CA LYS A 361 9.17 7.86 -25.03
C LYS A 361 8.49 7.10 -23.89
N ALA A 362 9.27 6.34 -23.12
CA ALA A 362 8.79 5.63 -21.93
C ALA A 362 8.02 6.57 -20.98
N SER A 363 6.96 6.04 -20.35
CA SER A 363 6.19 6.77 -19.34
C SER A 363 7.07 7.15 -18.16
N PRO A 364 6.91 8.35 -17.57
CA PRO A 364 7.68 8.73 -16.40
C PRO A 364 7.33 7.84 -15.21
N THR A 365 8.30 7.57 -14.35
CA THR A 365 8.06 6.86 -13.08
C THR A 365 7.19 7.73 -12.19
N LEU A 366 6.05 7.17 -11.78
CA LEU A 366 5.16 7.78 -10.79
C LEU A 366 5.63 7.35 -9.39
N HIS A 367 5.87 8.33 -8.54
CA HIS A 367 6.20 8.17 -7.13
C HIS A 367 5.01 8.56 -6.27
N LEU A 368 4.76 7.79 -5.22
CA LEU A 368 3.53 7.79 -4.44
C LEU A 368 3.88 7.93 -2.97
N GLN A 369 3.11 8.78 -2.29
CA GLN A 369 3.22 9.12 -0.88
C GLN A 369 1.80 9.33 -0.35
N GLU A 370 1.55 9.12 0.94
CA GLU A 370 0.20 9.20 1.52
C GLU A 370 -0.51 10.55 1.20
N GLY A 371 0.22 11.66 1.27
CA GLY A 371 -0.28 13.02 0.98
C GLY A 371 0.00 13.56 -0.44
N MET A 372 0.69 12.81 -1.30
CA MET A 372 1.25 13.34 -2.55
C MET A 372 1.55 12.26 -3.59
N CYS A 373 1.36 12.57 -4.87
CA CYS A 373 2.05 11.85 -5.95
C CYS A 373 2.91 12.80 -6.79
N TRP A 374 4.00 12.30 -7.37
CA TRP A 374 4.87 13.10 -8.23
C TRP A 374 5.59 12.27 -9.29
N PHE A 375 6.02 12.93 -10.37
CA PHE A 375 6.80 12.30 -11.44
C PHE A 375 7.79 13.27 -12.08
N LEU A 376 8.91 12.73 -12.59
CA LEU A 376 9.91 13.49 -13.35
C LEU A 376 9.41 13.77 -14.78
N THR A 377 9.61 14.99 -15.25
CA THR A 377 9.39 15.36 -16.66
C THR A 377 10.71 15.23 -17.44
N GLY A 378 10.61 15.01 -18.76
CA GLY A 378 11.75 15.05 -19.66
C GLY A 378 12.43 16.43 -19.81
N ARG A 379 12.05 17.44 -19.02
CA ARG A 379 12.61 18.80 -19.01
C ARG A 379 13.48 19.11 -17.79
N GLY A 380 13.75 18.11 -16.93
CA GLY A 380 14.48 18.33 -15.67
C GLY A 380 13.63 19.01 -14.59
N THR A 381 12.31 18.92 -14.69
CA THR A 381 11.36 19.35 -13.64
C THR A 381 10.62 18.14 -13.08
N GLN A 382 9.94 18.33 -11.94
CA GLN A 382 9.05 17.37 -11.33
C GLN A 382 7.66 17.99 -11.24
N VAL A 383 6.63 17.21 -11.59
CA VAL A 383 5.23 17.58 -11.36
C VAL A 383 4.77 16.88 -10.09
N LEU A 384 4.28 17.65 -9.13
CA LEU A 384 3.77 17.19 -7.84
C LEU A 384 2.27 17.46 -7.79
N VAL A 385 1.49 16.56 -7.19
CA VAL A 385 0.09 16.76 -6.85
C VAL A 385 -0.08 16.61 -5.34
N ASN A 386 -0.43 17.71 -4.67
CA ASN A 386 -0.74 17.75 -3.24
C ASN A 386 -2.17 17.23 -3.02
N LEU A 387 -2.31 16.01 -2.51
CA LEU A 387 -3.62 15.35 -2.38
C LEU A 387 -4.48 16.01 -1.29
N ALA A 388 -3.86 16.47 -0.19
CA ALA A 388 -4.54 17.24 0.84
C ALA A 388 -5.12 18.56 0.28
N ALA A 389 -4.39 19.24 -0.61
CA ALA A 389 -4.87 20.44 -1.27
C ALA A 389 -5.96 20.16 -2.33
N ALA A 390 -5.86 19.04 -3.05
CA ALA A 390 -6.85 18.62 -4.06
C ALA A 390 -8.21 18.19 -3.46
N GLY A 391 -8.22 17.86 -2.16
CA GLY A 391 -9.43 17.42 -1.45
C GLY A 391 -10.29 18.53 -0.85
N ARG A 392 -9.84 19.79 -0.92
CA ARG A 392 -10.58 21.01 -0.54
C ARG A 392 -11.30 21.60 -1.75
#